data_AF-A0A8T1S0T7-F1
#
_entry.id   AF-A0A8T1S0T7-F1
#
_cell.length_a   1.000
_cell.length_b   1.000
_cell.length_c   1.000
_cell.angle_alpha   90.00
_cell.angle_beta   90.00
_cell.angle_gamma   90.00
#
_symmetry.space_group_name_H-M   'P 1'
#
loop_
_entity.id
_entity.type
_entity.pdbx_description
1 polymer ?
#
loop_
_entity_poly.entity_id
_entity_poly.type
_entity_poly.pdbx_seq_one_letter_code
_entity_poly.pdbx_strand_id
1 'polypeptide(L)'
;SATHPSPPENWQGLEGRVAGRLRGWTGLLWCLSLQGRALVLNQLVLSMLWHRLNTLCPPPAFLANLQRLVLEFFWLGLHWVSAGVLHLPLEEGGQGLTCMRTQVHVF
;
A
#
# COMPACT_ATOMS: atom_id res chain seq x y z
N SER A 1 15.18 -2.59 -25.44
CA SER A 1 14.03 -3.50 -25.55
C SER A 1 14.06 -4.48 -24.39
N ALA A 2 13.41 -4.17 -23.27
CA ALA A 2 13.31 -5.05 -22.10
C ALA A 2 11.83 -5.35 -21.87
N THR A 3 11.40 -6.51 -22.35
CA THR A 3 10.03 -7.01 -22.16
C THR A 3 9.90 -7.42 -20.71
N HIS A 4 9.39 -6.54 -19.85
CA HIS A 4 8.92 -6.97 -18.53
C HIS A 4 7.83 -8.02 -18.74
N PRO A 5 7.91 -9.21 -18.12
CA PRO A 5 6.85 -10.19 -18.20
C PRO A 5 5.57 -9.54 -17.70
N SER A 6 4.50 -9.63 -18.50
CA SER A 6 3.18 -9.17 -18.10
C SER A 6 2.82 -9.82 -16.76
N PRO A 7 2.28 -9.07 -15.79
CA PRO A 7 1.89 -9.66 -14.53
C PRO A 7 0.85 -10.77 -14.80
N PRO A 8 0.87 -11.86 -14.01
CA PRO A 8 -0.11 -12.93 -14.13
C PRO A 8 -1.50 -12.33 -14.15
N GLU A 9 -2.41 -12.89 -14.96
CA GLU A 9 -3.76 -12.36 -15.22
C GLU A 9 -4.50 -11.94 -13.93
N ASN A 10 -4.28 -12.68 -12.84
CA ASN A 10 -4.86 -12.45 -11.51
C ASN A 10 -4.51 -11.11 -10.86
N TRP A 11 -3.39 -10.49 -11.26
CA TRP A 11 -2.88 -9.22 -10.71
C TRP A 11 -3.08 -8.04 -11.67
N GLN A 12 -3.49 -8.30 -12.92
CA GLN A 12 -3.72 -7.24 -13.90
C GLN A 12 -4.87 -6.33 -13.49
N GLY A 13 -4.67 -5.02 -13.68
CA GLY A 13 -5.67 -3.99 -13.36
C GLY A 13 -5.89 -3.74 -11.86
N LEU A 14 -5.36 -4.58 -10.96
CA LEU A 14 -5.53 -4.42 -9.52
C LEU A 14 -4.82 -3.17 -9.00
N GLU A 15 -3.62 -2.87 -9.52
CA GLU A 15 -2.90 -1.62 -9.24
C GLU A 15 -3.74 -0.39 -9.64
N GLY A 16 -4.35 -0.42 -10.82
CA GLY A 16 -5.22 0.66 -11.30
C GLY A 16 -6.47 0.84 -10.42
N ARG A 17 -7.07 -0.26 -9.94
CA ARG A 17 -8.19 -0.21 -9.00
C ARG A 17 -7.78 0.39 -7.66
N VAL A 18 -6.63 0.01 -7.13
CA VAL A 18 -6.06 0.59 -5.90
C VAL A 18 -5.83 2.08 -6.09
N ALA A 19 -5.14 2.47 -7.15
CA ALA A 19 -4.84 3.86 -7.46
C ALA A 19 -6.13 4.70 -7.62
N GLY A 20 -7.14 4.19 -8.33
CA GLY A 20 -8.43 4.86 -8.51
C GLY A 20 -9.17 5.06 -7.18
N ARG A 21 -9.17 4.04 -6.32
CA ARG A 21 -9.74 4.14 -4.96
C ARG A 21 -9.00 5.18 -4.12
N LEU A 22 -7.67 5.16 -4.12
CA LEU A 22 -6.85 6.14 -3.38
C LEU A 22 -7.09 7.58 -3.88
N ARG A 23 -7.24 7.80 -5.19
CA ARG A 23 -7.62 9.10 -5.77
C ARG A 23 -8.98 9.61 -5.29
N GLY A 24 -9.92 8.74 -4.92
CA GLY A 24 -11.17 9.17 -4.30
C GLY A 24 -10.97 9.85 -2.93
N TRP A 25 -9.88 9.52 -2.24
CA TRP A 25 -9.55 10.03 -0.92
C TRP A 25 -8.51 11.16 -0.95
N THR A 26 -7.89 11.45 -2.10
CA THR A 26 -6.88 12.53 -2.21
C THR A 26 -7.45 13.92 -1.94
N GLY A 27 -8.74 14.16 -2.20
CA GLY A 27 -9.40 15.43 -1.83
C GLY A 27 -9.55 15.62 -0.31
N LEU A 28 -9.70 14.53 0.45
CA LEU A 28 -9.87 14.55 1.91
C LEU A 28 -8.55 14.47 2.69
N LEU A 29 -7.45 14.25 1.96
CA LEU A 29 -6.14 13.91 2.51
C LEU A 29 -5.52 15.07 3.32
N TRP A 30 -5.86 16.31 2.96
CA TRP A 30 -5.50 17.52 3.71
C TRP A 30 -6.24 17.64 5.05
N CYS A 31 -7.41 17.02 5.19
CA CYS A 31 -8.19 16.99 6.44
C CYS A 31 -7.86 15.78 7.32
N LEU A 32 -7.09 14.82 6.79
CA LEU A 32 -6.73 13.59 7.49
C LEU A 32 -5.39 13.73 8.20
N SER A 33 -5.38 13.42 9.50
CA SER A 33 -4.16 13.20 10.26
C SER A 33 -3.35 12.03 9.69
N LEU A 34 -2.06 11.93 10.03
CA LEU A 34 -1.22 10.80 9.60
C LEU A 34 -1.81 9.44 10.02
N GLN A 35 -2.38 9.35 11.22
CA GLN A 35 -3.13 8.18 11.68
C GLN A 35 -4.40 7.94 10.85
N GLY A 36 -5.14 8.99 10.50
CA GLY A 36 -6.30 8.88 9.62
C GLY A 36 -5.93 8.33 8.24
N ARG A 37 -4.79 8.75 7.68
CA ARG A 37 -4.25 8.22 6.42
C ARG A 37 -3.84 6.76 6.54
N ALA A 38 -3.17 6.38 7.62
CA ALA A 38 -2.83 4.99 7.91
C ALA A 38 -4.09 4.11 8.02
N LEU A 39 -5.13 4.59 8.71
CA LEU A 39 -6.41 3.90 8.84
C LEU A 39 -7.10 3.71 7.48
N VAL A 40 -7.15 4.77 6.66
CA VAL A 40 -7.71 4.70 5.29
C VAL A 40 -6.92 3.69 4.45
N LEU A 41 -5.59 3.74 4.47
CA LEU A 41 -4.76 2.79 3.73
C LEU A 41 -5.00 1.36 4.21
N ASN A 42 -4.99 1.15 5.53
CA ASN A 42 -5.22 -0.18 6.09
C ASN A 42 -6.59 -0.71 5.66
N GLN A 43 -7.67 0.02 5.91
CA GLN A 43 -9.01 -0.46 5.58
C GLN A 43 -9.21 -0.59 4.06
N LEU A 44 -8.84 0.42 3.27
CA LEU A 44 -9.11 0.42 1.84
C LEU A 44 -8.23 -0.60 1.09
N VAL A 45 -6.94 -0.65 1.40
CA VAL A 45 -5.97 -1.51 0.70
C VAL A 45 -6.02 -2.94 1.22
N LEU A 46 -6.12 -3.18 2.54
CA LEU A 46 -6.29 -4.55 3.04
C LEU A 46 -7.58 -5.16 2.50
N SER A 47 -8.74 -4.49 2.57
CA SER A 47 -9.99 -5.12 2.12
C SER A 47 -9.95 -5.58 0.66
N MET A 48 -9.19 -4.90 -0.21
CA MET A 48 -9.10 -5.26 -1.63
C MET A 48 -8.06 -6.33 -1.93
N LEU A 49 -6.98 -6.39 -1.16
CA LEU A 49 -5.83 -7.23 -1.45
C LEU A 49 -5.73 -8.46 -0.56
N TRP A 50 -6.33 -8.44 0.63
CA TRP A 50 -6.20 -9.49 1.65
C TRP A 50 -6.44 -10.89 1.10
N HIS A 51 -7.57 -11.11 0.42
CA HIS A 51 -7.89 -12.42 -0.11
C HIS A 51 -6.88 -12.89 -1.17
N ARG A 52 -6.46 -12.00 -2.07
CA ARG A 52 -5.51 -12.34 -3.15
C ARG A 52 -4.09 -12.56 -2.63
N LEU A 53 -3.63 -11.72 -1.70
CA LEU A 53 -2.30 -11.85 -1.09
C LEU A 53 -2.16 -13.14 -0.28
N ASN A 54 -3.26 -13.64 0.31
CA ASN A 54 -3.26 -14.89 1.07
C ASN A 54 -3.41 -16.15 0.20
N THR A 55 -3.94 -16.03 -1.01
CA THR A 55 -4.22 -17.18 -1.89
C THR A 55 -3.26 -17.31 -3.07
N LEU A 56 -2.55 -16.24 -3.41
CA LEU A 56 -1.68 -16.17 -4.59
C LEU A 56 -0.34 -15.53 -4.22
N CYS A 57 0.76 -16.05 -4.76
CA CYS A 57 2.06 -15.39 -4.65
C CYS A 57 2.08 -14.09 -5.48
N PRO A 58 2.24 -12.92 -4.86
CA PRO A 58 2.27 -11.65 -5.59
C PRO A 58 3.61 -11.48 -6.32
N PRO A 59 3.60 -10.98 -7.58
CA PRO A 59 4.82 -10.62 -8.28
C PRO A 59 5.61 -9.54 -7.52
N PRO A 60 6.95 -9.62 -7.46
CA PRO A 60 7.76 -8.61 -6.78
C PRO A 60 7.54 -7.19 -7.33
N ALA A 61 7.34 -7.07 -8.65
CA ALA A 61 7.04 -5.80 -9.31
C ALA A 61 5.70 -5.20 -8.83
N PHE A 62 4.68 -6.04 -8.66
CA PHE A 62 3.38 -5.63 -8.15
C PHE A 62 3.47 -5.08 -6.72
N LEU A 63 4.20 -5.78 -5.84
CA LEU A 63 4.42 -5.31 -4.48
C LEU A 63 5.18 -3.97 -4.43
N ALA A 64 6.19 -3.80 -5.28
CA ALA A 64 6.95 -2.55 -5.37
C ALA A 64 6.08 -1.38 -5.83
N ASN A 65 5.26 -1.58 -6.87
CA ASN A 65 4.32 -0.57 -7.37
C ASN A 65 3.26 -0.21 -6.35
N LEU A 66 2.70 -1.21 -5.67
CA LEU A 66 1.72 -1.01 -4.61
C LEU A 66 2.32 -0.21 -3.44
N GLN A 67 3.52 -0.57 -3.01
CA GLN A 67 4.24 0.16 -1.96
C GLN A 67 4.46 1.62 -2.36
N ARG A 68 4.80 1.89 -3.62
CA ARG A 68 4.93 3.25 -4.14
C ARG A 68 3.62 4.03 -4.06
N LEU A 69 2.50 3.45 -4.48
CA LEU A 69 1.17 4.08 -4.41
C LEU A 69 0.77 4.41 -2.96
N VAL A 70 1.04 3.49 -2.03
CA VAL A 70 0.77 3.67 -0.59
C VAL A 70 1.59 4.83 -0.03
N LEU A 71 2.89 4.88 -0.35
CA LEU A 71 3.78 5.94 0.12
C LEU A 71 3.40 7.30 -0.48
N GLU A 72 3.09 7.36 -1.78
CA GLU A 72 2.66 8.59 -2.45
C GLU A 72 1.39 9.15 -1.82
N PHE A 73 0.40 8.29 -1.54
CA PHE A 73 -0.82 8.66 -0.85
C PHE A 73 -0.55 9.13 0.59
N PHE A 74 0.23 8.37 1.36
CA PHE A 74 0.47 8.66 2.77
C PHE A 74 1.16 10.02 2.97
N TRP A 75 2.19 10.27 2.15
CA TRP A 75 3.04 11.44 2.26
C TRP A 75 2.50 12.67 1.52
N LEU A 76 1.34 12.60 0.85
CA LEU A 76 0.92 13.67 -0.08
C LEU A 76 1.99 13.98 -1.15
N GLY A 77 2.81 12.99 -1.52
CA GLY A 77 3.99 13.20 -2.37
C GLY A 77 5.20 13.86 -1.67
N LEU A 78 5.12 14.23 -0.40
CA LEU A 78 6.20 14.85 0.38
C LEU A 78 6.96 13.80 1.22
N HIS A 79 8.03 13.22 0.66
CA HIS A 79 8.87 12.22 1.35
C HIS A 79 9.71 12.86 2.46
N TRP A 80 9.15 13.08 3.65
CA TRP A 80 9.84 13.76 4.75
C TRP A 80 10.46 12.81 5.78
N VAL A 81 10.10 11.52 5.79
CA VAL A 81 10.66 10.51 6.71
C VAL A 81 10.85 9.17 6.00
N SER A 82 11.86 8.40 6.42
CA SER A 82 12.12 7.03 5.97
C SER A 82 10.87 6.16 6.05
N ALA A 83 10.60 5.40 4.98
CA ALA A 83 9.49 4.45 4.90
C ALA A 83 9.50 3.39 6.03
N GLY A 84 10.65 3.15 6.68
CA GLY A 84 10.74 2.23 7.82
C GLY A 84 10.01 2.73 9.07
N VAL A 85 9.97 4.04 9.29
CA VAL A 85 9.33 4.64 10.49
C VAL A 85 7.80 4.49 10.45
N LEU A 86 7.23 4.37 9.26
CA LEU A 86 5.80 4.10 9.06
C LEU A 86 5.35 2.79 9.70
N HIS A 87 6.21 1.77 9.66
CA HIS A 87 5.89 0.43 10.10
C HIS A 87 6.11 0.19 11.60
N LEU A 88 6.72 1.15 12.31
CA LEU A 88 6.93 1.04 13.74
C LEU A 88 5.61 1.17 14.52
N PRO A 89 5.48 0.50 15.68
CA PRO A 89 4.37 0.69 16.60
C PRO A 89 4.23 2.16 17.01
N LEU A 90 3.00 2.56 17.36
CA LEU A 90 2.73 3.94 17.79
C LEU A 90 3.52 4.31 19.06
N GLU A 91 3.74 3.33 19.95
CA GLU A 91 4.51 3.50 21.18
C GLU A 91 6.01 3.78 20.93
N GLU A 92 6.51 3.42 19.75
CA GLU A 92 7.91 3.63 19.34
C GLU A 92 8.07 4.88 18.46
N GLY A 93 7.05 5.75 18.39
CA GLY A 93 7.06 6.95 17.54
C GLY A 93 6.77 6.68 16.05
N GLY A 94 6.31 5.46 15.73
CA GLY A 94 5.88 5.08 14.40
C GLY A 94 4.46 5.52 14.05
N GLN A 95 3.98 5.12 12.88
CA GLN A 95 2.60 5.40 12.42
C GLN A 95 1.70 4.16 12.44
N GLY A 96 2.21 3.00 12.88
CA GLY A 96 1.44 1.75 12.99
C GLY A 96 0.96 1.21 11.63
N LEU A 97 1.61 1.58 10.53
CA LEU A 97 1.25 1.11 9.19
C LEU A 97 1.67 -0.35 9.05
N THR A 98 0.74 -1.27 8.85
CA THR A 98 1.07 -2.70 8.72
C THR A 98 1.93 -2.94 7.49
N CYS A 99 3.12 -3.52 7.67
CA CYS A 99 3.98 -3.87 6.56
C CYS A 99 3.39 -5.06 5.79
N MET A 100 3.09 -4.86 4.52
CA MET A 100 2.49 -5.93 3.68
C MET A 100 3.45 -7.09 3.45
N ARG A 101 4.77 -6.86 3.52
CA ARG A 101 5.79 -7.90 3.33
C ARG A 101 5.80 -8.92 4.47
N THR A 102 5.51 -8.50 5.70
CA THR A 102 5.38 -9.41 6.86
C THR A 102 4.04 -10.12 6.93
N GLN A 103 3.07 -9.75 6.08
CA GLN A 103 1.80 -10.47 5.95
C GLN A 103 1.87 -11.59 4.90
N VAL A 104 2.95 -11.66 4.11
CA VAL A 104 3.18 -12.77 3.17
C VAL A 104 3.94 -13.86 3.93
N HIS A 105 3.33 -15.04 4.02
CA HIS A 105 3.70 -16.19 4.88
C HIS A 105 3.48 -15.96 6.38
N VAL A 106 2.20 -15.89 6.76
CA VAL A 106 1.75 -16.53 8.00
C VAL A 106 0.93 -17.74 7.58
N PHE A 107 1.64 -18.84 7.32
CA PHE A 107 1.29 -20.27 7.14
C PHE A 107 2.14 -20.90 6.02
#